data_AF-A0A7V3RS64-F1
#
_entry.id   AF-A0A7V3RS64-F1
#
_cell.length_a   1.000
_cell.length_b   1.000
_cell.length_c   1.000
_cell.angle_alpha   90.00
_cell.angle_beta   90.00
_cell.angle_gamma   90.00
#
_symmetry.space_group_name_H-M   'P 1'
#
loop_
_entity.id
_entity.type
_entity.pdbx_description
1 polymer ?
#
loop_
_entity_poly.entity_id
_entity_poly.type
_entity_poly.pdbx_seq_one_letter_code
_entity_poly.pdbx_strand_id
1 'polypeptide(L)'
;MMNGKARVIGVLGLMLFPAVVDAQELRPKASPSDVDGRRPFGFQPDQREHFLTLLLLDQPPMPAQTSERLPMLTNEQAWKRLPGAPAAVQPLPAWARQLAGPLPLTTARMLELDALHRSGKRLGPKLRSLVRWAAADANHCDYAKAIALADLQRAGASPAELRLLTSEPNRLAPQQRAAVDFARKMMRQAYTVTDEEVKQLLGFFGEEQVVALVALLAHASFQDRLFLVLNVHMGPEGPLPPLEVQFAKPQPPKPAAQGSRPAAQTARSISDAKDAGGNSEWSLLRQSVDEQKKRSGRIRVPSKEDVRKRLGDGHPGLWQTDIVWSRVCYGYQPELTQAWFDCVAAFRQEAGLDRIFEQELFWIVTRSLHCFY
;
A
#
# COMPACT_ATOMS: atom_id res chain seq x y z
N MET A 1 5.93 -41.08 0.28
CA MET A 1 5.55 -40.46 -1.00
C MET A 1 5.03 -39.05 -0.71
N MET A 2 5.91 -38.04 -0.84
CA MET A 2 5.60 -36.63 -0.58
C MET A 2 5.56 -35.89 -1.92
N ASN A 3 4.43 -35.27 -2.25
CA ASN A 3 4.33 -34.29 -3.32
C ASN A 3 3.13 -33.38 -3.06
N GLY A 4 3.37 -32.23 -2.43
CA GLY A 4 2.40 -31.16 -2.25
C GLY A 4 3.06 -29.85 -2.67
N LYS A 5 2.99 -29.54 -3.96
CA LYS A 5 3.60 -28.35 -4.57
C LYS A 5 2.91 -27.07 -4.06
N ALA A 6 3.72 -26.16 -3.51
CA ALA A 6 3.34 -24.79 -3.22
C ALA A 6 3.00 -24.04 -4.52
N ARG A 7 1.84 -23.38 -4.56
CA ARG A 7 1.47 -22.36 -5.55
C ARG A 7 0.52 -21.35 -4.93
N VAL A 8 1.03 -20.20 -4.53
CA VAL A 8 0.29 -18.92 -4.51
C VAL A 8 1.31 -17.81 -4.83
N ILE A 9 1.29 -17.34 -6.07
CA ILE A 9 1.94 -16.09 -6.50
C ILE A 9 0.82 -15.13 -6.86
N GLY A 10 0.89 -13.91 -6.30
CA GLY A 10 0.17 -12.75 -6.82
C GLY A 10 -0.45 -11.85 -5.76
N VAL A 11 0.04 -10.62 -5.70
CA VAL A 11 -0.64 -9.38 -5.26
C VAL A 11 -0.61 -9.07 -3.76
N LEU A 12 0.44 -8.35 -3.35
CA LEU A 12 0.62 -7.72 -2.02
C LEU A 12 1.44 -6.40 -2.12
N GLY A 13 1.29 -5.65 -3.21
CA GLY A 13 2.17 -4.52 -3.57
C GLY A 13 1.89 -3.17 -2.89
N LEU A 14 1.00 -3.07 -1.92
CA LEU A 14 0.62 -1.77 -1.32
C LEU A 14 0.85 -1.67 0.20
N MET A 15 1.40 -2.70 0.84
CA MET A 15 1.91 -2.64 2.22
C MET A 15 3.40 -2.98 2.30
N LEU A 16 4.18 -2.37 1.43
CA LEU A 16 5.61 -2.63 1.32
C LEU A 16 6.42 -1.80 2.30
N PHE A 17 6.64 -2.40 3.46
CA PHE A 17 7.72 -2.03 4.37
C PHE A 17 9.05 -2.03 3.61
N PRO A 18 9.95 -1.07 3.84
CA PRO A 18 11.24 -1.08 3.21
C PRO A 18 12.18 -2.03 3.97
N ALA A 19 12.78 -2.96 3.24
CA ALA A 19 14.12 -3.42 3.53
C ALA A 19 15.04 -2.68 2.55
N VAL A 20 16.03 -1.96 3.07
CA VAL A 20 16.88 -1.05 2.29
C VAL A 20 18.32 -1.45 2.41
N VAL A 21 19.02 -1.23 1.31
CA VAL A 21 20.48 -1.27 1.19
C VAL A 21 21.00 0.13 1.00
N ASP A 22 22.19 0.35 1.56
CA ASP A 22 23.09 1.45 1.31
C ASP A 22 23.64 1.40 -0.14
N ALA A 23 23.17 2.30 -1.01
CA ALA A 23 23.50 2.29 -2.44
C ALA A 23 24.67 3.21 -2.80
N GLN A 24 25.80 3.13 -2.07
CA GLN A 24 27.00 3.91 -2.40
C GLN A 24 28.25 3.12 -2.80
N GLU A 25 28.34 1.80 -2.65
CA GLU A 25 29.64 1.11 -2.86
C GLU A 25 29.78 0.12 -4.03
N LEU A 26 28.79 -0.01 -4.93
CA LEU A 26 28.93 -0.91 -6.09
C LEU A 26 28.70 -0.21 -7.42
N ARG A 27 29.61 0.71 -7.76
CA ARG A 27 29.90 1.06 -9.16
C ARG A 27 31.31 0.56 -9.53
N PRO A 28 31.45 -0.50 -10.32
CA PRO A 28 32.70 -0.71 -11.04
C PRO A 28 32.91 0.45 -12.02
N LYS A 29 34.14 0.96 -12.09
CA LYS A 29 34.56 1.97 -13.07
C LYS A 29 34.23 1.48 -14.47
N ALA A 30 33.53 2.30 -15.25
CA ALA A 30 33.19 2.01 -16.63
C ALA A 30 34.48 1.87 -17.47
N SER A 31 34.63 0.72 -18.13
CA SER A 31 35.55 0.52 -19.25
C SER A 31 34.86 0.99 -20.55
N PRO A 32 35.53 1.75 -21.43
CA PRO A 32 34.96 2.21 -22.68
C PRO A 32 35.14 1.16 -23.77
N SER A 33 34.30 0.14 -23.78
CA SER A 33 34.03 -0.72 -24.95
C SER A 33 33.01 -1.77 -24.54
N ASP A 34 31.76 -1.56 -24.91
CA ASP A 34 30.99 -2.56 -25.67
C ASP A 34 29.62 -1.98 -26.02
N VAL A 35 29.51 -1.68 -27.31
CA VAL A 35 28.29 -1.28 -28.00
C VAL A 35 27.56 -2.56 -28.35
N ASP A 36 26.67 -3.03 -27.47
CA ASP A 36 25.51 -3.79 -27.93
C ASP A 36 24.31 -3.54 -27.02
N GLY A 37 23.40 -2.69 -27.50
CA GLY A 37 22.33 -2.05 -26.75
C GLY A 37 21.09 -2.91 -26.52
N ARG A 38 21.23 -4.19 -26.15
CA ARG A 38 20.07 -5.07 -25.88
C ARG A 38 20.06 -5.58 -24.44
N ARG A 39 19.07 -5.09 -23.68
CA ARG A 39 18.70 -5.55 -22.32
C ARG A 39 17.68 -6.71 -22.39
N PRO A 40 17.43 -7.48 -21.31
CA PRO A 40 17.05 -8.90 -21.33
C PRO A 40 15.60 -9.21 -21.71
N PHE A 41 14.92 -8.32 -22.43
CA PHE A 41 13.59 -8.57 -22.96
C PHE A 41 13.48 -8.31 -24.47
N GLY A 42 14.58 -8.01 -25.16
CA GLY A 42 14.56 -7.84 -26.63
C GLY A 42 13.80 -6.58 -27.10
N PHE A 43 13.60 -5.60 -26.23
CA PHE A 43 13.05 -4.30 -26.61
C PHE A 43 14.17 -3.26 -26.67
N GLN A 44 14.18 -2.48 -27.76
CA GLN A 44 15.02 -1.30 -27.86
C GLN A 44 14.58 -0.27 -26.78
N PRO A 45 15.51 0.53 -26.22
CA PRO A 45 15.21 1.51 -25.16
C PRO A 45 14.08 2.49 -25.52
N ASP A 46 13.85 2.69 -26.80
CA ASP A 46 12.95 3.67 -27.39
C ASP A 46 11.59 3.09 -27.83
N GLN A 47 11.21 1.85 -27.51
CA GLN A 47 9.98 1.24 -28.09
C GLN A 47 8.90 0.81 -27.11
N ARG A 48 9.14 0.78 -25.79
CA ARG A 48 8.08 0.50 -24.79
C ARG A 48 7.81 1.66 -23.87
N GLU A 49 8.86 2.36 -23.46
CA GLU A 49 8.70 3.62 -22.76
C GLU A 49 8.09 4.63 -23.73
N HIS A 50 8.56 4.78 -24.97
CA HIS A 50 7.88 5.64 -25.95
C HIS A 50 6.43 5.27 -26.25
N PHE A 51 5.95 4.01 -26.19
CA PHE A 51 4.54 3.79 -26.57
C PHE A 51 3.57 4.28 -25.49
N LEU A 52 3.87 4.04 -24.22
CA LEU A 52 3.09 4.58 -23.10
C LEU A 52 3.41 6.06 -22.84
N THR A 53 4.66 6.46 -23.03
CA THR A 53 5.12 7.85 -22.93
C THR A 53 4.65 8.70 -24.11
N LEU A 54 4.51 8.20 -25.35
CA LEU A 54 3.89 8.94 -26.47
C LEU A 54 2.37 9.00 -26.35
N LEU A 55 1.72 7.96 -25.82
CA LEU A 55 0.29 8.03 -25.50
C LEU A 55 -0.03 9.01 -24.35
N LEU A 56 0.95 9.32 -23.48
CA LEU A 56 0.77 10.20 -22.32
C LEU A 56 1.45 11.58 -22.44
N LEU A 57 2.48 11.76 -23.28
CA LEU A 57 3.24 13.02 -23.43
C LEU A 57 2.91 13.83 -24.69
N ASP A 58 2.21 13.25 -25.69
CA ASP A 58 1.85 13.97 -26.92
C ASP A 58 0.46 14.63 -26.86
N GLN A 59 -0.18 14.58 -25.69
CA GLN A 59 -1.28 15.48 -25.37
C GLN A 59 -0.65 16.79 -24.89
N PRO A 60 -0.88 17.95 -25.55
CA PRO A 60 -0.60 19.23 -24.89
C PRO A 60 -1.30 19.20 -23.53
N PRO A 61 -0.73 19.77 -22.44
CA PRO A 61 -1.38 19.78 -21.15
C PRO A 61 -2.75 20.41 -21.35
N MET A 62 -3.77 19.56 -21.42
CA MET A 62 -5.14 20.04 -21.44
C MET A 62 -5.25 20.86 -20.17
N PRO A 63 -5.77 22.11 -20.22
CA PRO A 63 -6.05 22.84 -19.01
C PRO A 63 -6.85 21.89 -18.14
N ALA A 64 -6.27 21.48 -17.01
CA ALA A 64 -6.87 20.47 -16.17
C ALA A 64 -8.23 21.02 -15.78
N GLN A 65 -9.29 20.50 -16.39
CA GLN A 65 -10.63 20.78 -15.94
C GLN A 65 -10.67 20.21 -14.54
N THR A 66 -10.73 21.10 -13.56
CA THR A 66 -10.78 20.81 -12.12
C THR A 66 -12.12 20.18 -11.72
N SER A 67 -12.83 19.56 -12.66
CA SER A 67 -14.05 18.82 -12.40
C SER A 67 -13.72 17.53 -11.64
N GLU A 68 -14.61 17.15 -10.73
CA GLU A 68 -14.54 15.87 -10.05
C GLU A 68 -14.46 14.73 -11.08
N ARG A 69 -13.57 13.74 -10.87
CA ARG A 69 -13.38 12.65 -11.84
C ARG A 69 -14.52 11.63 -11.82
N LEU A 70 -15.20 11.51 -10.68
CA LEU A 70 -16.37 10.67 -10.48
C LEU A 70 -17.54 11.52 -9.95
N PRO A 71 -18.78 11.21 -10.34
CA PRO A 71 -19.95 11.91 -9.82
C PRO A 71 -20.06 11.71 -8.31
N MET A 72 -20.12 12.81 -7.55
CA MET A 72 -20.36 12.76 -6.11
C MET A 72 -21.85 12.54 -5.82
N LEU A 73 -22.17 11.41 -5.17
CA LEU A 73 -23.53 11.13 -4.71
C LEU A 73 -23.92 12.03 -3.52
N THR A 74 -25.24 12.23 -3.32
CA THR A 74 -25.72 12.75 -2.03
C THR A 74 -25.42 11.75 -0.92
N ASN A 75 -25.48 12.20 0.35
CA ASN A 75 -25.23 11.32 1.48
C ASN A 75 -26.19 10.11 1.49
N GLU A 76 -27.48 10.36 1.27
CA GLU A 76 -28.54 9.34 1.26
C GLU A 76 -28.38 8.38 0.08
N GLN A 77 -28.03 8.90 -1.10
CA GLN A 77 -27.76 8.07 -2.28
C GLN A 77 -26.56 7.17 -2.05
N ALA A 78 -25.48 7.68 -1.46
CA ALA A 78 -24.30 6.89 -1.15
C ALA A 78 -24.62 5.79 -0.13
N TRP A 79 -25.30 6.11 0.98
CA TRP A 79 -25.72 5.10 1.95
C TRP A 79 -26.59 4.00 1.35
N LYS A 80 -27.52 4.33 0.46
CA LYS A 80 -28.35 3.32 -0.24
C LYS A 80 -27.53 2.33 -1.08
N ARG A 81 -26.30 2.67 -1.47
CA ARG A 81 -25.39 1.78 -2.21
C ARG A 81 -24.58 0.88 -1.28
N LEU A 82 -24.30 1.31 -0.05
CA LEU A 82 -23.42 0.59 0.86
C LEU A 82 -24.13 -0.67 1.45
N PRO A 83 -23.44 -1.82 1.52
CA PRO A 83 -24.03 -3.06 1.98
C PRO A 83 -24.41 -3.01 3.47
N GLY A 84 -25.68 -3.25 3.78
CA GLY A 84 -26.17 -3.28 5.16
C GLY A 84 -26.18 -1.90 5.83
N ALA A 85 -26.45 -0.84 5.07
CA ALA A 85 -26.58 0.51 5.60
C ALA A 85 -27.54 0.57 6.82
N PRO A 86 -27.15 1.26 7.91
CA PRO A 86 -27.97 1.41 9.10
C PRO A 86 -29.20 2.28 8.82
N ALA A 87 -30.21 2.18 9.68
CA ALA A 87 -31.43 2.97 9.57
C ALA A 87 -31.18 4.48 9.80
N ALA A 88 -30.25 4.83 10.68
CA ALA A 88 -29.81 6.20 10.90
C ALA A 88 -28.50 6.45 10.14
N VAL A 89 -28.54 7.36 9.17
CA VAL A 89 -27.39 7.71 8.33
C VAL A 89 -26.67 8.92 8.90
N GLN A 90 -25.35 8.81 9.04
CA GLN A 90 -24.48 9.94 9.38
C GLN A 90 -23.78 10.49 8.13
N PRO A 91 -23.19 11.70 8.17
CA PRO A 91 -22.42 12.22 7.06
C PRO A 91 -21.29 11.28 6.63
N LEU A 92 -21.22 10.99 5.32
CA LEU A 92 -20.13 10.26 4.69
C LEU A 92 -19.06 11.23 4.16
N PRO A 93 -17.77 10.88 4.29
CA PRO A 93 -16.71 11.69 3.70
C PRO A 93 -16.86 11.75 2.18
N ALA A 94 -16.45 12.88 1.59
CA ALA A 94 -16.63 13.13 0.15
C ALA A 94 -16.07 12.01 -0.74
N TRP A 95 -14.90 11.46 -0.40
CA TRP A 95 -14.30 10.33 -1.13
C TRP A 95 -15.21 9.08 -1.14
N ALA A 96 -15.90 8.80 -0.04
CA ALA A 96 -16.80 7.65 0.05
C ALA A 96 -18.06 7.89 -0.79
N ARG A 97 -18.56 9.13 -0.84
CA ARG A 97 -19.70 9.48 -1.69
C ARG A 97 -19.38 9.41 -3.18
N GLN A 98 -18.13 9.66 -3.58
CA GLN A 98 -17.67 9.46 -4.97
C GLN A 98 -17.48 7.97 -5.31
N LEU A 99 -16.98 7.15 -4.38
CA LEU A 99 -16.69 5.73 -4.63
C LEU A 99 -17.88 4.79 -4.43
N ALA A 100 -18.88 5.17 -3.63
CA ALA A 100 -20.03 4.32 -3.34
C ALA A 100 -20.87 3.96 -4.58
N GLY A 101 -20.78 4.76 -5.64
CA GLY A 101 -21.40 4.47 -6.94
C GLY A 101 -20.74 3.27 -7.64
N PRO A 102 -19.47 3.39 -8.06
CA PRO A 102 -18.79 2.34 -8.83
C PRO A 102 -18.31 1.15 -7.98
N LEU A 103 -17.97 1.36 -6.71
CA LEU A 103 -17.34 0.35 -5.85
C LEU A 103 -17.95 0.32 -4.43
N PRO A 104 -19.26 0.01 -4.28
CA PRO A 104 -19.95 0.09 -3.00
C PRO A 104 -19.39 -0.82 -1.90
N LEU A 105 -19.06 -2.07 -2.21
CA LEU A 105 -18.49 -3.02 -1.25
C LEU A 105 -17.07 -2.60 -0.84
N THR A 106 -16.25 -2.18 -1.80
CA THR A 106 -14.91 -1.65 -1.54
C THR A 106 -15.00 -0.41 -0.67
N THR A 107 -15.91 0.51 -0.97
CA THR A 107 -16.14 1.73 -0.17
C THR A 107 -16.49 1.41 1.28
N ALA A 108 -17.40 0.44 1.51
CA ALA A 108 -17.74 0.00 2.85
C ALA A 108 -16.55 -0.59 3.62
N ARG A 109 -15.75 -1.45 2.97
CA ARG A 109 -14.54 -2.04 3.60
C ARG A 109 -13.46 -0.98 3.84
N MET A 110 -13.32 -0.01 2.94
CA MET A 110 -12.43 1.13 3.11
C MET A 110 -12.83 2.03 4.28
N LEU A 111 -14.14 2.25 4.51
CA LEU A 111 -14.63 3.01 5.65
C LEU A 111 -14.28 2.32 6.98
N GLU A 112 -14.45 1.00 7.06
CA GLU A 112 -14.05 0.22 8.24
C GLU A 112 -12.52 0.27 8.46
N LEU A 113 -11.75 0.13 7.40
CA LEU A 113 -10.29 0.22 7.45
C LEU A 113 -9.80 1.62 7.87
N ASP A 114 -10.39 2.68 7.31
CA ASP A 114 -10.12 4.07 7.70
C ASP A 114 -10.41 4.30 9.18
N ALA A 115 -11.56 3.82 9.66
CA ALA A 115 -11.94 3.91 11.06
C ALA A 115 -10.94 3.18 11.97
N LEU A 116 -10.56 1.94 11.65
CA LEU A 116 -9.58 1.19 12.43
C LEU A 116 -8.22 1.89 12.50
N HIS A 117 -7.76 2.45 11.38
CA HIS A 117 -6.54 3.24 11.40
C HIS A 117 -6.71 4.48 12.25
N ARG A 118 -7.83 5.21 12.16
CA ARG A 118 -8.05 6.54 12.77
C ARG A 118 -8.53 6.53 14.23
N SER A 119 -9.16 5.47 14.71
CA SER A 119 -9.62 5.33 16.10
C SER A 119 -8.95 4.17 16.86
N GLY A 120 -8.15 3.34 16.19
CA GLY A 120 -7.45 2.20 16.80
C GLY A 120 -6.53 2.57 17.98
N LYS A 121 -6.35 1.61 18.90
CA LYS A 121 -5.60 1.79 20.16
C LYS A 121 -4.10 1.48 20.04
N ARG A 122 -3.63 0.98 18.89
CA ARG A 122 -2.26 0.50 18.68
C ARG A 122 -1.22 1.62 18.67
N LEU A 123 -1.63 2.81 18.23
CA LEU A 123 -0.85 4.05 18.28
C LEU A 123 -1.65 5.12 19.02
N GLY A 124 -0.98 5.92 19.83
CA GLY A 124 -1.61 7.06 20.50
C GLY A 124 -2.24 8.03 19.49
N PRO A 125 -3.40 8.63 19.78
CA PRO A 125 -4.17 9.41 18.81
C PRO A 125 -3.40 10.64 18.28
N LYS A 126 -2.60 11.29 19.13
CA LYS A 126 -1.70 12.39 18.70
C LYS A 126 -0.61 11.90 17.75
N LEU A 127 0.12 10.83 18.10
CA LEU A 127 1.19 10.27 17.28
C LEU A 127 0.67 9.83 15.91
N ARG A 128 -0.45 9.10 15.87
CA ARG A 128 -1.10 8.68 14.64
C ARG A 128 -1.45 9.86 13.73
N SER A 129 -2.07 10.90 14.29
CA SER A 129 -2.51 12.05 13.50
C SER A 129 -1.32 12.82 12.93
N LEU A 130 -0.26 12.96 13.74
CA LEU A 130 1.00 13.59 13.36
C LEU A 130 1.71 12.85 12.21
N VAL A 131 1.83 11.52 12.26
CA VAL A 131 2.48 10.77 11.16
C VAL A 131 1.61 10.70 9.90
N ARG A 132 0.28 10.67 10.03
CA ARG A 132 -0.64 10.77 8.88
C ARG A 132 -0.53 12.14 8.21
N TRP A 133 -0.45 13.21 8.99
CA TRP A 133 -0.23 14.54 8.44
C TRP A 133 1.10 14.63 7.70
N ALA A 134 2.18 14.09 8.27
CA ALA A 134 3.50 14.07 7.64
C ALA A 134 3.52 13.27 6.33
N ALA A 135 2.80 12.14 6.28
CA ALA A 135 2.62 11.36 5.06
C ALA A 135 1.84 12.14 4.00
N ALA A 136 0.69 12.72 4.36
CA ALA A 136 -0.14 13.51 3.47
C ALA A 136 0.59 14.76 2.93
N ASP A 137 1.38 15.42 3.78
CA ASP A 137 2.25 16.53 3.38
C ASP A 137 3.35 16.09 2.42
N ALA A 138 3.96 14.93 2.65
CA ALA A 138 4.95 14.37 1.74
C ALA A 138 4.37 13.95 0.37
N ASN A 139 3.10 13.55 0.33
CA ASN A 139 2.34 13.20 -0.88
C ASN A 139 1.63 14.39 -1.54
N HIS A 140 1.67 15.58 -0.93
CA HIS A 140 0.93 16.77 -1.38
C HIS A 140 -0.61 16.57 -1.43
N CYS A 141 -1.17 15.82 -0.48
CA CYS A 141 -2.60 15.56 -0.38
C CYS A 141 -3.27 16.47 0.67
N ASP A 142 -3.76 17.64 0.25
CA ASP A 142 -4.39 18.62 1.15
C ASP A 142 -5.64 18.09 1.86
N TYR A 143 -6.43 17.26 1.18
CA TYR A 143 -7.60 16.60 1.78
C TYR A 143 -7.21 15.73 2.98
N ALA A 144 -6.18 14.89 2.84
CA ALA A 144 -5.69 14.04 3.93
C ALA A 144 -4.99 14.85 5.03
N LYS A 145 -4.27 15.94 4.69
CA LYS A 145 -3.70 16.88 5.67
C LYS A 145 -4.79 17.47 6.55
N ALA A 146 -5.89 17.93 5.95
CA ALA A 146 -7.01 18.51 6.68
C ALA A 146 -7.67 17.50 7.63
N ILE A 147 -7.87 16.25 7.19
CA ILE A 147 -8.37 15.17 8.06
C ILE A 147 -7.41 14.92 9.23
N ALA A 148 -6.11 14.81 8.96
CA ALA A 148 -5.11 14.52 9.98
C ALA A 148 -4.98 15.66 11.01
N LEU A 149 -5.05 16.93 10.59
CA LEU A 149 -5.08 18.08 11.50
C LEU A 149 -6.33 18.08 12.38
N ALA A 150 -7.48 17.77 11.80
CA ALA A 150 -8.72 17.66 12.57
C ALA A 150 -8.60 16.53 13.60
N ASP A 151 -8.10 15.35 13.21
CA ASP A 151 -7.94 14.22 14.14
C ASP A 151 -6.97 14.57 15.28
N LEU A 152 -5.92 15.34 14.97
CA LEU A 152 -4.97 15.84 15.96
C LEU A 152 -5.63 16.83 16.94
N GLN A 153 -6.50 17.72 16.47
CA GLN A 153 -7.29 18.61 17.32
C GLN A 153 -8.24 17.83 18.24
N ARG A 154 -8.97 16.84 17.71
CA ARG A 154 -9.82 15.93 18.51
C ARG A 154 -9.03 15.17 19.57
N ALA A 155 -7.76 14.85 19.29
CA ALA A 155 -6.85 14.23 20.24
C ALA A 155 -6.32 15.19 21.32
N GLY A 156 -6.83 16.44 21.38
CA GLY A 156 -6.45 17.43 22.38
C GLY A 156 -5.10 18.10 22.11
N ALA A 157 -4.71 18.25 20.84
CA ALA A 157 -3.54 19.06 20.51
C ALA A 157 -3.86 20.56 20.63
N SER A 158 -2.99 21.27 21.34
CA SER A 158 -3.04 22.72 21.47
C SER A 158 -2.72 23.42 20.14
N PRO A 159 -3.16 24.68 19.94
CA PRO A 159 -2.75 25.47 18.78
C PRO A 159 -1.22 25.60 18.64
N ALA A 160 -0.48 25.56 19.75
CA ALA A 160 0.98 25.55 19.74
C ALA A 160 1.54 24.25 19.15
N GLU A 161 1.02 23.08 19.56
CA GLU A 161 1.42 21.79 18.99
C GLU A 161 1.13 21.70 17.49
N LEU A 162 0.00 22.25 17.03
CA LEU A 162 -0.33 22.31 15.59
C LEU A 162 0.69 23.16 14.83
N ARG A 163 1.06 24.34 15.34
CA ARG A 163 2.08 25.20 14.73
C ARG A 163 3.45 24.53 14.70
N LEU A 164 3.83 23.83 15.76
CA LEU A 164 5.09 23.07 15.78
C LEU A 164 5.10 22.02 14.66
N LEU A 165 4.01 21.29 14.46
CA LEU A 165 3.91 20.30 13.38
C LEU A 165 4.04 20.93 12.00
N THR A 166 3.34 22.04 11.75
CA THR A 166 3.25 22.64 10.41
C THR A 166 4.45 23.52 10.04
N SER A 167 5.10 24.14 11.02
CA SER A 167 6.08 25.21 10.79
C SER A 167 7.44 24.95 11.42
N GLU A 168 7.49 24.23 12.54
CA GLU A 168 8.73 24.00 13.30
C GLU A 168 8.93 22.52 13.67
N PRO A 169 8.88 21.57 12.72
CA PRO A 169 8.93 20.13 13.02
C PRO A 169 10.21 19.74 13.76
N ASN A 170 11.29 20.52 13.60
CA ASN A 170 12.56 20.39 14.32
C ASN A 170 12.48 20.64 15.83
N ARG A 171 11.32 21.03 16.37
CA ARG A 171 11.09 21.21 17.81
C ARG A 171 10.18 20.15 18.44
N LEU A 172 9.69 19.19 17.66
CA LEU A 172 8.95 18.03 18.17
C LEU A 172 9.79 17.21 19.15
N ALA A 173 9.15 16.46 20.06
CA ALA A 173 9.86 15.53 20.94
C ALA A 173 10.65 14.49 20.11
N PRO A 174 11.79 13.96 20.60
CA PRO A 174 12.66 13.07 19.80
C PRO A 174 11.93 11.88 19.16
N GLN A 175 11.06 11.20 19.90
CA GLN A 175 10.25 10.10 19.39
C GLN A 175 9.28 10.53 18.27
N GLN A 176 8.65 11.70 18.41
CA GLN A 176 7.71 12.23 17.43
C GLN A 176 8.43 12.67 16.16
N ARG A 177 9.59 13.31 16.31
CA ARG A 177 10.48 13.68 15.21
C ARG A 177 10.88 12.46 14.40
N ALA A 178 11.42 11.42 15.06
CA ALA A 178 11.81 10.18 14.40
C ALA A 178 10.65 9.56 13.61
N ALA A 179 9.44 9.53 14.18
CA ALA A 179 8.25 9.02 13.49
C ALA A 179 7.80 9.89 12.29
N VAL A 180 7.92 11.22 12.38
CA VAL A 180 7.59 12.16 11.29
C VAL A 180 8.60 12.06 10.15
N ASP A 181 9.89 12.04 10.48
CA ASP A 181 10.95 11.93 9.49
C ASP A 181 10.85 10.59 8.76
N PHE A 182 10.63 9.51 9.51
CA PHE A 182 10.33 8.20 8.96
C PHE A 182 9.09 8.20 8.07
N ALA A 183 7.98 8.84 8.48
CA ALA A 183 6.77 8.96 7.67
C ALA A 183 7.01 9.67 6.33
N ARG A 184 7.71 10.81 6.35
CA ARG A 184 8.08 11.54 5.13
C ARG A 184 8.98 10.71 4.23
N LYS A 185 9.96 10.01 4.81
CA LYS A 185 10.90 9.13 4.09
C LYS A 185 10.17 7.96 3.44
N MET A 186 9.24 7.32 4.16
CA MET A 186 8.37 6.25 3.65
C MET A 186 7.52 6.67 2.45
N MET A 187 7.11 7.93 2.35
CA MET A 187 6.33 8.41 1.19
C MET A 187 7.19 8.72 -0.03
N ARG A 188 8.40 9.27 0.17
CA ARG A 188 9.25 9.80 -0.92
C ARG A 188 10.31 8.83 -1.40
N GLN A 189 10.87 8.06 -0.48
CA GLN A 189 12.07 7.24 -0.70
C GLN A 189 12.12 6.09 0.31
N ALA A 190 11.05 5.30 0.40
CA ALA A 190 10.99 4.17 1.35
C ALA A 190 12.22 3.27 1.23
N TYR A 191 12.70 3.05 0.00
CA TYR A 191 13.90 2.27 -0.31
C TYR A 191 15.21 2.83 0.27
N THR A 192 15.23 3.97 0.98
CA THR A 192 16.42 4.53 1.67
C THR A 192 16.36 4.47 3.20
N VAL A 193 15.27 3.98 3.81
CA VAL A 193 15.14 3.70 5.25
C VAL A 193 16.17 2.71 5.77
N THR A 194 17.08 3.11 6.65
CA THR A 194 18.18 2.29 7.15
C THR A 194 17.79 1.37 8.31
N ASP A 195 18.65 0.39 8.63
CA ASP A 195 18.45 -0.48 9.80
C ASP A 195 18.55 0.30 11.12
N GLU A 196 19.43 1.31 11.19
CA GLU A 196 19.61 2.14 12.38
C GLU A 196 18.38 3.02 12.65
N GLU A 197 17.76 3.58 11.59
CA GLU A 197 16.49 4.32 11.72
C GLU A 197 15.37 3.41 12.27
N VAL A 198 15.27 2.17 11.79
CA VAL A 198 14.27 1.22 12.29
C VAL A 198 14.58 0.79 13.72
N LYS A 199 15.85 0.55 14.06
CA LYS A 199 16.29 0.25 15.43
C LYS A 199 15.97 1.41 16.39
N GLN A 200 16.16 2.65 15.96
CA GLN A 200 15.78 3.83 16.74
C GLN A 200 14.27 3.85 17.01
N LEU A 201 13.44 3.59 16.00
CA LEU A 201 11.98 3.52 16.17
C LEU A 201 11.58 2.38 17.12
N LEU A 202 12.22 1.21 17.02
CA LEU A 202 12.00 0.09 17.94
C LEU A 202 12.37 0.46 19.38
N GLY A 203 13.43 1.26 19.58
CA GLY A 203 13.80 1.77 20.89
C GLY A 203 12.74 2.70 21.51
N PHE A 204 12.01 3.47 20.70
CA PHE A 204 10.95 4.36 21.19
C PHE A 204 9.60 3.65 21.38
N PHE A 205 9.24 2.73 20.49
CA PHE A 205 7.85 2.26 20.35
C PHE A 205 7.69 0.73 20.52
N GLY A 206 8.78 -0.04 20.41
CA GLY A 206 8.72 -1.51 20.37
C GLY A 206 8.10 -2.06 19.08
N GLU A 207 8.19 -3.39 18.90
CA GLU A 207 7.82 -4.05 17.64
C GLU A 207 6.34 -3.84 17.25
N GLU A 208 5.41 -4.05 18.20
CA GLU A 208 3.97 -3.96 17.94
C GLU A 208 3.59 -2.58 17.38
N GLN A 209 4.07 -1.50 18.00
CA GLN A 209 3.76 -0.15 17.56
C GLN A 209 4.50 0.24 16.27
N VAL A 210 5.72 -0.24 16.05
CA VAL A 210 6.43 -0.01 14.78
C VAL A 210 5.72 -0.70 13.61
N VAL A 211 5.20 -1.92 13.80
CA VAL A 211 4.37 -2.59 12.77
C VAL A 211 3.08 -1.82 12.54
N ALA A 212 2.42 -1.33 13.60
CA ALA A 212 1.23 -0.48 13.48
C ALA A 212 1.54 0.84 12.73
N LEU A 213 2.71 1.44 12.97
CA LEU A 213 3.17 2.66 12.32
C LEU A 213 3.32 2.45 10.82
N VAL A 214 3.95 1.36 10.38
CA VAL A 214 4.07 1.13 8.94
C VAL A 214 2.76 0.69 8.30
N ALA A 215 1.92 -0.10 8.98
CA ALA A 215 0.58 -0.39 8.47
C ALA A 215 -0.22 0.91 8.25
N LEU A 216 -0.11 1.86 9.18
CA LEU A 216 -0.72 3.18 9.07
C LEU A 216 -0.16 4.00 7.90
N LEU A 217 1.16 4.00 7.71
CA LEU A 217 1.81 4.73 6.61
C LEU A 217 1.51 4.11 5.25
N ALA A 218 1.44 2.78 5.16
CA ALA A 218 1.01 2.09 3.95
C ALA A 218 -0.45 2.44 3.60
N HIS A 219 -1.34 2.44 4.61
CA HIS A 219 -2.72 2.89 4.42
C HIS A 219 -2.80 4.37 3.98
N ALA A 220 -2.06 5.27 4.62
CA ALA A 220 -2.01 6.68 4.23
C ALA A 220 -1.51 6.85 2.78
N SER A 221 -0.45 6.13 2.41
CA SER A 221 0.10 6.08 1.06
C SER A 221 -0.94 5.66 0.01
N PHE A 222 -1.73 4.63 0.31
CA PHE A 222 -2.85 4.17 -0.53
C PHE A 222 -3.96 5.23 -0.61
N GLN A 223 -4.40 5.74 0.53
CA GLN A 223 -5.55 6.63 0.66
C GLN A 223 -5.27 8.00 0.03
N ASP A 224 -4.08 8.57 0.25
CA ASP A 224 -3.67 9.85 -0.33
C ASP A 224 -3.66 9.79 -1.86
N ARG A 225 -3.10 8.72 -2.44
CA ARG A 225 -3.08 8.52 -3.90
C ARG A 225 -4.49 8.40 -4.47
N LEU A 226 -5.37 7.69 -3.78
CA LEU A 226 -6.77 7.61 -4.17
C LEU A 226 -7.44 8.99 -4.16
N PHE A 227 -7.24 9.78 -3.11
CA PHE A 227 -7.81 11.12 -3.00
C PHE A 227 -7.29 12.07 -4.08
N LEU A 228 -6.00 12.00 -4.38
CA LEU A 228 -5.36 12.77 -5.45
C LEU A 228 -5.90 12.38 -6.83
N VAL A 229 -6.03 11.08 -7.11
CA VAL A 229 -6.57 10.59 -8.38
C VAL A 229 -8.03 10.98 -8.55
N LEU A 230 -8.84 10.88 -7.50
CA LEU A 230 -10.24 11.26 -7.52
C LEU A 230 -10.47 12.78 -7.56
N ASN A 231 -9.43 13.56 -7.25
CA ASN A 231 -9.53 15.01 -7.06
C ASN A 231 -10.62 15.37 -6.04
N VAL A 232 -10.57 14.73 -4.87
CA VAL A 232 -11.59 14.90 -3.82
C VAL A 232 -11.46 16.27 -3.17
N HIS A 233 -12.57 17.00 -3.10
CA HIS A 233 -12.64 18.27 -2.40
C HIS A 233 -13.32 18.10 -1.03
N MET A 234 -12.86 18.89 -0.05
CA MET A 234 -13.51 18.94 1.25
C MET A 234 -14.86 19.66 1.10
N GLY A 235 -15.95 18.97 1.40
CA GLY A 235 -17.26 19.59 1.49
C GLY A 235 -17.44 20.43 2.77
N PRO A 236 -18.53 21.21 2.88
CA PRO A 236 -18.78 22.08 4.03
C PRO A 236 -18.93 21.34 5.36
N GLU A 237 -19.26 20.04 5.34
CA GLU A 237 -19.41 19.20 6.53
C GLU A 237 -18.07 18.60 7.02
N GLY A 238 -16.98 18.75 6.26
CA GLY A 238 -15.69 18.17 6.57
C GLY A 238 -14.72 19.12 7.28
N PRO A 239 -13.66 18.60 7.95
CA PRO A 239 -13.28 17.19 8.03
C PRO A 239 -14.09 16.39 9.06
N LEU A 240 -14.64 15.24 8.65
CA LEU A 240 -15.47 14.39 9.50
C LEU A 240 -14.64 13.47 10.43
N PRO A 241 -15.14 13.07 11.61
CA PRO A 241 -14.53 12.03 12.44
C PRO A 241 -14.53 10.66 11.72
N PRO A 242 -13.76 9.66 12.19
CA PRO A 242 -13.86 8.30 11.66
C PRO A 242 -15.27 7.72 11.83
N LEU A 243 -15.70 6.95 10.83
CA LEU A 243 -17.02 6.31 10.80
C LEU A 243 -16.97 4.94 11.47
N GLU A 244 -17.45 4.84 12.71
CA GLU A 244 -17.49 3.57 13.45
C GLU A 244 -18.74 2.76 13.11
N VAL A 245 -18.82 2.26 11.87
CA VAL A 245 -19.91 1.43 11.37
C VAL A 245 -19.37 0.12 10.82
N GLN A 246 -20.07 -0.98 11.09
CA GLN A 246 -19.83 -2.27 10.46
C GLN A 246 -20.85 -2.50 9.36
N PHE A 247 -20.37 -2.88 8.17
CA PHE A 247 -21.20 -3.12 7.00
C PHE A 247 -21.41 -4.62 6.78
N ALA A 248 -22.47 -4.98 6.09
CA ALA A 248 -22.71 -6.37 5.73
C ALA A 248 -21.56 -6.90 4.83
N LYS A 249 -21.27 -8.20 4.95
CA LYS A 249 -20.30 -8.93 4.11
C LYS A 249 -21.05 -9.87 3.19
N PRO A 250 -21.63 -9.38 2.07
CA PRO A 250 -22.36 -10.25 1.15
C PRO A 250 -21.42 -11.32 0.62
N GLN A 251 -21.95 -12.52 0.40
CA GLN A 251 -21.15 -13.57 -0.22
C GLN A 251 -20.74 -13.14 -1.64
N PRO A 252 -19.49 -13.43 -2.05
CA PRO A 252 -19.09 -13.17 -3.42
C PRO A 252 -19.99 -13.98 -4.37
N PRO A 253 -20.39 -13.42 -5.52
CA PRO A 253 -21.11 -14.19 -6.52
C PRO A 253 -20.29 -15.42 -6.89
N LYS A 254 -20.97 -16.56 -7.09
CA LYS A 254 -20.32 -17.80 -7.53
C LYS A 254 -19.50 -17.46 -8.77
N PRO A 255 -18.20 -17.86 -8.85
CA PRO A 255 -17.40 -17.57 -10.02
C PRO A 255 -18.17 -18.00 -11.26
N ALA A 256 -18.36 -17.08 -12.22
CA ALA A 256 -18.83 -17.48 -13.54
C ALA A 256 -17.95 -18.65 -13.99
N ALA A 257 -18.57 -19.75 -14.44
CA ALA A 257 -17.82 -20.91 -14.90
C ALA A 257 -16.73 -20.40 -15.83
N GLN A 258 -15.47 -20.55 -15.42
CA GLN A 258 -14.34 -20.01 -16.17
C GLN A 258 -14.49 -20.53 -17.59
N GLY A 259 -14.89 -19.65 -18.52
CA GLY A 259 -14.84 -19.93 -19.95
C GLY A 259 -13.44 -20.49 -20.19
N SER A 260 -13.40 -21.65 -20.86
CA SER A 260 -12.22 -22.50 -21.04
C SER A 260 -10.95 -21.69 -20.89
N ARG A 261 -10.31 -21.78 -19.72
CA ARG A 261 -9.03 -21.17 -19.42
C ARG A 261 -8.20 -21.35 -20.68
N PRO A 262 -7.79 -20.28 -21.39
CA PRO A 262 -7.10 -20.43 -22.66
C PRO A 262 -6.03 -21.47 -22.39
N ALA A 263 -6.11 -22.60 -23.12
CA ALA A 263 -5.21 -23.71 -22.93
C ALA A 263 -3.85 -23.04 -22.83
N ALA A 264 -3.17 -23.23 -21.69
CA ALA A 264 -1.83 -22.72 -21.57
C ALA A 264 -1.14 -23.36 -22.76
N GLN A 265 -0.95 -22.59 -23.85
CA GLN A 265 -0.03 -22.96 -24.89
C GLN A 265 1.19 -23.18 -24.05
N THR A 266 1.59 -24.45 -23.95
CA THR A 266 2.83 -24.85 -23.33
C THR A 266 3.81 -23.89 -23.94
N ALA A 267 4.16 -22.84 -23.18
CA ALA A 267 5.16 -21.91 -23.59
C ALA A 267 6.29 -22.87 -23.87
N ARG A 268 6.67 -22.98 -25.15
CA ARG A 268 7.83 -23.79 -25.53
C ARG A 268 8.86 -23.38 -24.51
N SER A 269 9.32 -24.37 -23.75
CA SER A 269 10.33 -24.18 -22.74
C SER A 269 11.31 -23.18 -23.33
N ILE A 270 11.49 -22.04 -22.66
CA ILE A 270 12.52 -21.06 -23.03
C ILE A 270 13.87 -21.69 -22.63
N SER A 271 14.09 -22.95 -23.03
CA SER A 271 15.36 -23.66 -23.04
C SER A 271 16.10 -23.43 -24.35
N ASP A 272 15.44 -22.85 -25.36
CA ASP A 272 16.03 -22.62 -26.69
C ASP A 272 16.38 -21.14 -26.93
N ALA A 273 16.09 -20.23 -25.99
CA ALA A 273 16.67 -18.89 -26.00
C ALA A 273 18.10 -18.96 -25.44
N LYS A 274 19.02 -19.56 -26.22
CA LYS A 274 20.44 -19.62 -25.86
C LYS A 274 21.14 -18.25 -25.93
N ASP A 275 20.56 -17.24 -26.57
CA ASP A 275 21.31 -16.03 -26.93
C ASP A 275 20.53 -14.72 -26.72
N ALA A 276 19.96 -14.51 -25.52
CA ALA A 276 19.47 -13.20 -25.12
C ALA A 276 19.82 -12.91 -23.65
N GLY A 277 21.00 -12.31 -23.42
CA GLY A 277 21.34 -11.70 -22.12
C GLY A 277 21.85 -12.66 -21.04
N GLY A 278 23.04 -13.22 -21.26
CA GLY A 278 24.05 -13.60 -20.26
C GLY A 278 23.64 -14.41 -19.02
N ASN A 279 24.20 -15.62 -18.90
CA ASN A 279 24.34 -16.35 -17.63
C ASN A 279 24.79 -15.47 -16.44
N SER A 280 25.48 -14.35 -16.70
CA SER A 280 25.87 -13.34 -15.73
C SER A 280 24.69 -12.63 -15.07
N GLU A 281 23.66 -12.19 -15.80
CA GLU A 281 22.55 -11.41 -15.23
C GLU A 281 21.67 -12.25 -14.29
N TRP A 282 21.34 -13.48 -14.71
CA TRP A 282 20.63 -14.42 -13.84
C TRP A 282 21.44 -14.80 -12.60
N SER A 283 22.77 -14.93 -12.74
CA SER A 283 23.65 -15.22 -11.60
C SER A 283 23.70 -14.05 -10.61
N LEU A 284 23.72 -12.81 -11.10
CA LEU A 284 23.68 -11.59 -10.27
C LEU A 284 22.34 -11.44 -9.54
N LEU A 285 21.23 -11.74 -10.22
CA LEU A 285 19.91 -11.74 -9.58
C LEU A 285 19.83 -12.81 -8.48
N ARG A 286 20.29 -14.04 -8.75
CA ARG A 286 20.33 -15.12 -7.76
C ARG A 286 21.21 -14.74 -6.57
N GLN A 287 22.40 -14.20 -6.82
CA GLN A 287 23.28 -13.70 -5.77
C GLN A 287 22.57 -12.64 -4.92
N SER A 288 21.93 -11.64 -5.56
CA SER A 288 21.21 -10.58 -4.85
C SER A 288 20.09 -11.14 -3.97
N VAL A 289 19.32 -12.10 -4.48
CA VAL A 289 18.27 -12.79 -3.71
C VAL A 289 18.85 -13.58 -2.54
N ASP A 290 19.96 -14.29 -2.74
CA ASP A 290 20.59 -15.08 -1.69
C ASP A 290 21.25 -14.21 -0.62
N GLU A 291 21.79 -13.05 -0.99
CA GLU A 291 22.26 -12.02 -0.05
C GLU A 291 21.08 -11.43 0.75
N GLN A 292 19.94 -11.16 0.12
CA GLN A 292 18.73 -10.71 0.82
C GLN A 292 18.24 -11.74 1.84
N LYS A 293 18.26 -13.04 1.51
CA LYS A 293 17.86 -14.11 2.44
C LYS A 293 18.74 -14.21 3.68
N LYS A 294 20.01 -13.79 3.59
CA LYS A 294 20.97 -13.82 4.71
C LYS A 294 20.78 -12.66 5.69
N ARG A 295 20.00 -11.64 5.34
CA ARG A 295 19.84 -10.45 6.19
C ARG A 295 19.07 -10.78 7.45
N SER A 296 19.51 -10.19 8.56
CA SER A 296 18.70 -10.17 9.78
C SER A 296 17.42 -9.37 9.53
N GLY A 297 16.29 -9.94 9.94
CA GLY A 297 15.02 -9.22 9.91
C GLY A 297 15.07 -8.01 10.83
N ARG A 298 14.48 -6.88 10.39
CA ARG A 298 14.36 -5.66 11.21
C ARG A 298 13.37 -5.82 12.37
N ILE A 299 12.45 -6.76 12.26
CA ILE A 299 11.46 -7.12 13.28
C ILE A 299 11.43 -8.65 13.37
N ARG A 300 11.21 -9.18 14.57
CA ARG A 300 11.04 -10.62 14.76
C ARG A 300 9.85 -11.13 13.94
N VAL A 301 10.03 -12.26 13.26
CA VAL A 301 8.92 -12.93 12.58
C VAL A 301 8.25 -13.86 13.61
N PRO A 302 6.97 -13.64 13.95
CA PRO A 302 6.24 -14.53 14.86
C PRO A 302 6.21 -15.97 14.34
N SER A 303 6.19 -16.95 15.26
CA SER A 303 6.03 -18.36 14.87
C SER A 303 4.63 -18.60 14.31
N LYS A 304 4.41 -19.73 13.62
CA LYS A 304 3.06 -20.07 13.16
C LYS A 304 2.14 -20.27 14.36
N GLU A 305 2.66 -20.92 15.39
CA GLU A 305 1.99 -21.22 16.64
C GLU A 305 1.57 -19.94 17.38
N ASP A 306 2.46 -18.93 17.45
CA ASP A 306 2.17 -17.61 18.02
C ASP A 306 0.97 -16.96 17.31
N VAL A 307 0.99 -16.97 15.98
CA VAL A 307 -0.05 -16.35 15.15
C VAL A 307 -1.37 -17.12 15.28
N ARG A 308 -1.34 -18.46 15.22
CA ARG A 308 -2.54 -19.30 15.41
C ARG A 308 -3.18 -19.07 16.77
N LYS A 309 -2.37 -19.01 17.84
CA LYS A 309 -2.83 -18.72 19.20
C LYS A 309 -3.47 -17.33 19.28
N ARG A 310 -2.89 -16.32 18.63
CA ARG A 310 -3.43 -14.96 18.62
C ARG A 310 -4.74 -14.84 17.84
N LEU A 311 -4.88 -15.58 16.73
CA LEU A 311 -6.05 -15.52 15.86
C LEU A 311 -7.22 -16.42 16.31
N GLY A 312 -6.91 -17.55 16.96
CA GLY A 312 -7.87 -18.62 17.22
C GLY A 312 -8.11 -19.53 16.00
N ASP A 313 -8.59 -20.75 16.25
CA ASP A 313 -8.67 -21.82 15.25
C ASP A 313 -9.71 -21.60 14.13
N GLY A 314 -10.64 -20.68 14.30
CA GLY A 314 -11.69 -20.35 13.33
C GLY A 314 -11.36 -19.16 12.42
N HIS A 315 -10.19 -18.54 12.54
CA HIS A 315 -9.92 -17.28 11.85
C HIS A 315 -9.71 -17.48 10.33
N PRO A 316 -10.37 -16.70 9.46
CA PRO A 316 -10.30 -16.88 8.01
C PRO A 316 -8.90 -16.68 7.41
N GLY A 317 -8.02 -15.98 8.12
CA GLY A 317 -6.62 -15.75 7.73
C GLY A 317 -5.64 -16.88 8.05
N LEU A 318 -6.05 -17.98 8.71
CA LEU A 318 -5.11 -19.03 9.18
C LEU A 318 -4.29 -19.68 8.06
N TRP A 319 -4.85 -19.80 6.85
CA TRP A 319 -4.15 -20.35 5.68
C TRP A 319 -2.92 -19.51 5.28
N GLN A 320 -2.84 -18.25 5.71
CA GLN A 320 -1.71 -17.38 5.39
C GLN A 320 -0.54 -17.51 6.35
N THR A 321 -0.64 -18.33 7.40
CA THR A 321 0.45 -18.48 8.40
C THR A 321 1.73 -19.09 7.81
N ASP A 322 1.68 -19.66 6.61
CA ASP A 322 2.88 -20.09 5.88
C ASP A 322 3.66 -18.92 5.24
N ILE A 323 3.02 -17.76 5.06
CA ILE A 323 3.61 -16.57 4.44
C ILE A 323 4.26 -15.72 5.54
N VAL A 324 5.57 -15.46 5.41
CA VAL A 324 6.37 -14.68 6.39
C VAL A 324 5.73 -13.33 6.68
N TRP A 325 5.37 -12.58 5.63
CA TRP A 325 4.71 -11.28 5.76
C TRP A 325 3.39 -11.38 6.52
N SER A 326 2.54 -12.35 6.18
CA SER A 326 1.26 -12.55 6.88
C SER A 326 1.45 -12.91 8.35
N ARG A 327 2.53 -13.62 8.70
CA ARG A 327 2.86 -13.89 10.12
C ARG A 327 3.24 -12.62 10.87
N VAL A 328 4.00 -11.72 10.27
CA VAL A 328 4.29 -10.41 10.89
C VAL A 328 2.98 -9.62 11.03
N CYS A 329 2.22 -9.48 9.95
CA CYS A 329 0.99 -8.69 9.94
C CYS A 329 -0.06 -9.24 10.94
N TYR A 330 -0.41 -10.52 10.89
CA TYR A 330 -1.36 -11.10 11.85
C TYR A 330 -0.78 -11.28 13.25
N GLY A 331 0.53 -11.50 13.37
CA GLY A 331 1.17 -11.69 14.66
C GLY A 331 1.27 -10.41 15.49
N TYR A 332 1.32 -9.24 14.85
CA TYR A 332 1.32 -7.93 15.53
C TYR A 332 -0.01 -7.17 15.36
N GLN A 333 -0.64 -7.19 14.19
CA GLN A 333 -1.77 -6.32 13.84
C GLN A 333 -2.94 -7.09 13.21
N PRO A 334 -3.54 -8.08 13.89
CA PRO A 334 -4.51 -8.98 13.27
C PRO A 334 -5.76 -8.28 12.76
N GLU A 335 -6.29 -7.29 13.50
CA GLU A 335 -7.51 -6.58 13.12
C GLU A 335 -7.28 -5.69 11.88
N LEU A 336 -6.16 -4.95 11.85
CA LEU A 336 -5.77 -4.13 10.69
C LEU A 336 -5.49 -5.00 9.46
N THR A 337 -4.81 -6.13 9.67
CA THR A 337 -4.48 -7.07 8.60
C THR A 337 -5.74 -7.66 7.99
N GLN A 338 -6.71 -8.06 8.82
CA GLN A 338 -7.97 -8.60 8.32
C GLN A 338 -8.78 -7.54 7.56
N ALA A 339 -8.89 -6.32 8.10
CA ALA A 339 -9.61 -5.24 7.43
C ALA A 339 -8.97 -4.85 6.08
N TRP A 340 -7.64 -4.87 5.99
CA TRP A 340 -6.92 -4.69 4.74
C TRP A 340 -7.27 -5.77 3.72
N PHE A 341 -7.24 -7.05 4.12
CA PHE A 341 -7.60 -8.14 3.23
C PHE A 341 -9.06 -8.11 2.80
N ASP A 342 -9.98 -7.74 3.69
CA ASP A 342 -11.39 -7.56 3.35
C ASP A 342 -11.56 -6.44 2.31
N CYS A 343 -10.82 -5.34 2.45
CA CYS A 343 -10.80 -4.24 1.48
C CYS A 343 -10.26 -4.69 0.11
N VAL A 344 -9.12 -5.39 0.07
CA VAL A 344 -8.54 -5.89 -1.19
C VAL A 344 -9.43 -6.93 -1.85
N ALA A 345 -10.06 -7.82 -1.06
CA ALA A 345 -11.00 -8.81 -1.58
C ALA A 345 -12.24 -8.16 -2.20
N ALA A 346 -12.80 -7.14 -1.53
CA ALA A 346 -13.90 -6.35 -2.07
C ALA A 346 -13.53 -5.65 -3.38
N PHE A 347 -12.35 -5.03 -3.44
CA PHE A 347 -11.85 -4.39 -4.66
C PHE A 347 -11.73 -5.40 -5.81
N ARG A 348 -11.15 -6.57 -5.58
CA ARG A 348 -11.04 -7.61 -6.61
C ARG A 348 -12.40 -8.09 -7.11
N GLN A 349 -13.39 -8.16 -6.23
CA GLN A 349 -14.75 -8.57 -6.59
C GLN A 349 -15.43 -7.53 -7.51
N GLU A 350 -15.21 -6.24 -7.27
CA GLU A 350 -15.92 -5.17 -7.97
C GLU A 350 -15.18 -4.62 -9.18
N ALA A 351 -13.84 -4.54 -9.12
CA ALA A 351 -13.04 -3.85 -10.13
C ALA A 351 -12.98 -4.60 -11.47
N GLY A 352 -13.23 -5.91 -11.48
CA GLY A 352 -13.24 -6.73 -12.69
C GLY A 352 -11.93 -6.64 -13.50
N LEU A 353 -10.81 -6.34 -12.84
CA LEU A 353 -9.53 -6.16 -13.52
C LEU A 353 -9.09 -7.46 -14.19
N ASP A 354 -8.57 -7.32 -15.40
CA ASP A 354 -7.88 -8.43 -16.05
C ASP A 354 -6.66 -8.85 -15.21
N ARG A 355 -6.43 -10.16 -15.13
CA ARG A 355 -5.36 -10.72 -14.30
C ARG A 355 -3.98 -10.31 -14.79
N ILE A 356 -3.76 -10.24 -16.10
CA ILE A 356 -2.46 -9.83 -16.66
C ILE A 356 -2.23 -8.37 -16.29
N PHE A 357 -3.23 -7.52 -16.50
CA PHE A 357 -3.17 -6.11 -16.12
C PHE A 357 -2.88 -5.91 -14.62
N GLU A 358 -3.54 -6.66 -13.72
CA GLU A 358 -3.26 -6.61 -12.27
C GLU A 358 -1.80 -6.98 -11.94
N GLN A 359 -1.25 -8.01 -12.59
CA GLN A 359 0.15 -8.40 -12.39
C GLN A 359 1.13 -7.39 -12.98
N GLU A 360 0.84 -6.81 -14.15
CA GLU A 360 1.70 -5.79 -14.77
C GLU A 360 1.76 -4.53 -13.91
N LEU A 361 0.61 -4.04 -13.42
CA LEU A 361 0.56 -2.90 -12.50
C LEU A 361 1.39 -3.14 -11.25
N PHE A 362 1.33 -4.35 -10.67
CA PHE A 362 2.16 -4.70 -9.52
C PHE A 362 3.65 -4.51 -9.81
N TRP A 363 4.16 -5.01 -10.93
CA TRP A 363 5.57 -4.89 -11.29
C TRP A 363 5.99 -3.48 -11.66
N ILE A 364 5.13 -2.73 -12.36
CA ILE A 364 5.35 -1.32 -12.68
C ILE A 364 5.49 -0.51 -11.38
N VAL A 365 4.51 -0.61 -10.47
CA VAL A 365 4.54 0.12 -9.20
C VAL A 365 5.75 -0.27 -8.36
N THR A 366 6.04 -1.58 -8.27
CA THR A 366 7.21 -2.08 -7.55
C THR A 366 8.50 -1.46 -8.07
N ARG A 367 8.71 -1.48 -9.39
CA ARG A 367 9.90 -0.91 -10.02
C ARG A 367 9.97 0.61 -9.85
N SER A 368 8.87 1.32 -10.06
CA SER A 368 8.80 2.79 -9.92
C SER A 368 9.09 3.27 -8.50
N LEU A 369 8.76 2.47 -7.49
CA LEU A 369 9.02 2.77 -6.08
C LEU A 369 10.38 2.26 -5.59
N HIS A 370 11.20 1.66 -6.45
CA HIS A 370 12.42 0.94 -6.08
C HIS A 370 12.15 -0.09 -4.97
N CYS A 371 10.98 -0.72 -5.02
CA CYS A 371 10.67 -1.81 -4.13
C CYS A 371 11.48 -3.05 -4.55
N PHE A 372 11.95 -3.80 -3.55
CA PHE A 372 12.90 -4.91 -3.68
C PHE A 372 12.32 -6.23 -4.22
N TYR A 373 11.04 -6.26 -4.64
CA TYR A 373 10.39 -7.48 -5.14
C TYR A 373 10.90 -7.95 -6.50
#